data_AF-A0AAW6YI41-F1
#
_entry.id   AF-A0AAW6YI41-F1
#
_cell.length_a   1.000
_cell.length_b   1.000
_cell.length_c   1.000
_cell.angle_alpha   90.00
_cell.angle_beta   90.00
_cell.angle_gamma   90.00
#
_symmetry.space_group_name_H-M   'P 1'
#
loop_
_entity.id
_entity.type
_entity.pdbx_description
1 polymer ?
#
loop_
_entity_poly.entity_id
_entity_poly.type
_entity_poly.pdbx_seq_one_letter_code
_entity_poly.pdbx_strand_id
1 'polypeptide(L)'
;MLVEVYNLILDSETTDTERKELVIFKDEVEKGLDFDNALMKLADHLRLIDLDNVLKHRSMSKKVNKFYMKINSVGQFKKNFGIYFPPMF
;
A
#
# COMPACT_ATOMS: atom_id res chain seq x y z
N MET A 1 7.50 5.31 7.58
CA MET A 1 6.78 4.79 6.41
C MET A 1 7.68 4.68 5.18
N LEU A 2 8.33 5.74 4.70
CA LEU A 2 9.21 5.65 3.52
C LEU A 2 10.35 4.63 3.66
N VAL A 3 11.10 4.63 4.76
CA VAL A 3 12.16 3.62 5.01
C VAL A 3 11.63 2.19 4.93
N GLU A 4 10.42 1.96 5.42
CA GLU A 4 9.77 0.64 5.37
C GLU A 4 9.42 0.25 3.92
N VAL A 5 8.96 1.20 3.11
CA VAL A 5 8.75 1.01 1.67
C VAL A 5 10.06 0.68 0.96
N TYR A 6 11.15 1.41 1.21
CA TYR A 6 12.46 1.07 0.62
C TYR A 6 12.92 -0.34 0.99
N ASN A 7 12.73 -0.75 2.25
CA ASN A 7 13.05 -2.10 2.69
C ASN A 7 12.21 -3.16 1.95
N LEU A 8 10.92 -2.91 1.73
CA LEU A 8 10.05 -3.79 0.95
C LEU A 8 10.44 -3.84 -0.54
N ILE A 9 10.88 -2.71 -1.11
CA ILE A 9 11.41 -2.61 -2.49
C ILE A 9 12.73 -3.36 -2.66
N LEU A 10 13.49 -3.60 -1.59
CA LEU A 10 14.74 -4.37 -1.65
C LEU A 10 14.55 -5.84 -1.22
N ASP A 11 13.38 -6.17 -0.68
CA ASP A 11 13.11 -7.51 -0.18
C ASP A 11 12.95 -8.52 -1.32
N SER A 12 13.59 -9.68 -1.20
CA SER A 12 13.56 -10.74 -2.22
C SER A 12 12.24 -11.50 -2.27
N GLU A 13 11.45 -11.49 -1.19
CA GLU A 13 10.14 -12.13 -1.15
C GLU A 13 9.07 -11.25 -1.80
N THR A 14 9.29 -9.93 -1.91
CA THR A 14 8.37 -9.02 -2.60
C THR A 14 8.26 -9.38 -4.07
N THR A 15 7.03 -9.62 -4.54
CA THR A 15 6.76 -9.94 -5.94
C THR A 15 6.98 -8.71 -6.84
N ASP A 16 7.22 -8.93 -8.13
CA ASP A 16 7.41 -7.82 -9.08
C ASP A 16 6.20 -6.89 -9.14
N THR A 17 4.99 -7.44 -9.01
CA THR A 17 3.74 -6.66 -8.98
C THR A 17 3.68 -5.75 -7.76
N GLU A 18 3.96 -6.27 -6.57
CA GLU A 18 4.01 -5.45 -5.34
C GLU A 18 5.14 -4.42 -5.40
N ARG A 19 6.32 -4.83 -5.88
CA ARG A 19 7.51 -3.97 -5.99
C ARG A 19 7.24 -2.77 -6.89
N LYS A 20 6.55 -2.99 -8.01
CA LYS A 20 6.15 -1.93 -8.93
C LYS A 20 5.31 -0.86 -8.22
N GLU A 21 4.29 -1.26 -7.47
CA GLU A 21 3.43 -0.31 -6.76
C GLU A 21 4.16 0.44 -5.64
N LEU A 22 5.06 -0.24 -4.93
CA LEU A 22 5.92 0.39 -3.91
C LEU A 22 6.87 1.43 -4.53
N VAL A 23 7.47 1.14 -5.70
CA VAL A 23 8.32 2.08 -6.43
C VAL A 23 7.53 3.29 -6.92
N ILE A 24 6.32 3.09 -7.46
CA ILE A 24 5.44 4.18 -7.88
C ILE A 24 5.14 5.11 -6.70
N PHE A 25 4.73 4.57 -5.55
CA PHE A 25 4.50 5.35 -4.35
C PHE A 25 5.75 6.15 -3.92
N LYS A 26 6.92 5.51 -3.91
CA LYS A 26 8.19 6.17 -3.58
C LYS A 26 8.47 7.34 -4.55
N ASP A 27 8.34 7.11 -5.85
CA ASP A 27 8.57 8.13 -6.88
C ASP A 27 7.56 9.28 -6.77
N GLU A 28 6.30 8.99 -6.45
CA GLU A 28 5.28 10.03 -6.25
C GLU A 28 5.66 10.95 -5.07
N VAL A 29 6.05 10.37 -3.94
CA VAL A 29 6.47 11.13 -2.76
C VAL A 29 7.76 11.91 -3.02
N GLU A 30 8.74 11.33 -3.71
CA GLU A 30 9.99 12.00 -4.09
C GLU A 30 9.74 13.20 -5.05
N LYS A 31 8.71 13.13 -5.88
CA LYS A 31 8.27 14.25 -6.75
C LYS A 31 7.51 15.35 -5.99
N GLY A 32 7.32 15.20 -4.68
CA GLY A 32 6.61 16.17 -3.84
C GLY A 32 5.09 16.11 -3.98
N LEU A 33 4.53 15.00 -4.47
CA LEU A 33 3.08 14.78 -4.40
C LEU A 33 2.63 14.62 -2.94
N ASP A 34 1.36 14.94 -2.70
CA ASP A 34 0.77 14.82 -1.37
C ASP A 34 0.89 13.39 -0.83
N PHE A 35 1.53 13.27 0.34
CA PHE A 35 1.87 11.98 0.92
C PHE A 35 0.63 11.15 1.25
N ASP A 36 -0.42 11.78 1.76
CA ASP A 36 -1.64 11.07 2.17
C ASP A 36 -2.38 10.52 0.95
N ASN A 37 -2.48 11.32 -0.12
CA ASN A 37 -3.04 10.86 -1.40
C ASN A 37 -2.22 9.72 -2.01
N ALA A 38 -0.89 9.82 -2.01
CA ALA A 38 -0.01 8.74 -2.48
C ALA A 38 -0.19 7.47 -1.63
N LEU A 39 -0.33 7.61 -0.31
CA LEU A 39 -0.50 6.49 0.62
C LEU A 39 -1.86 5.80 0.41
N MET A 40 -2.93 6.57 0.15
CA MET A 40 -4.25 6.03 -0.17
C MET A 40 -4.25 5.25 -1.48
N LYS A 41 -3.65 5.80 -2.55
CA LYS A 41 -3.49 5.08 -3.82
C LYS A 41 -2.74 3.76 -3.64
N LEU A 42 -1.65 3.76 -2.88
CA LEU A 42 -0.90 2.55 -2.59
C LEU A 42 -1.78 1.52 -1.84
N ALA A 43 -2.57 1.95 -0.86
CA ALA A 43 -3.48 1.06 -0.15
C ALA A 43 -4.51 0.42 -1.08
N ASP A 44 -5.10 1.20 -2.00
CA ASP A 44 -6.07 0.71 -2.98
C ASP A 44 -5.44 -0.29 -3.96
N HIS A 45 -4.23 -0.01 -4.45
CA HIS A 45 -3.53 -0.92 -5.36
C HIS A 45 -3.11 -2.22 -4.67
N LEU A 46 -2.63 -2.15 -3.42
CA LEU A 46 -2.33 -3.35 -2.63
C LEU A 46 -3.60 -4.17 -2.36
N ARG A 47 -4.74 -3.53 -2.11
CA ARG A 47 -6.04 -4.22 -2.00
C ARG A 47 -6.41 -4.97 -3.28
N LEU A 48 -6.20 -4.36 -4.45
CA LEU A 48 -6.46 -5.03 -5.74
C LEU A 48 -5.53 -6.23 -5.97
N ILE A 49 -4.25 -6.11 -5.59
CA ILE A 49 -3.30 -7.22 -5.64
C ILE A 49 -3.73 -8.36 -4.72
N ASP A 50 -4.20 -8.05 -3.50
CA ASP A 50 -4.69 -9.05 -2.55
C ASP A 50 -5.90 -9.81 -3.13
N LEU A 51 -6.86 -9.09 -3.72
CA LEU A 51 -8.02 -9.69 -4.38
C LEU A 51 -7.63 -10.59 -5.55
N ASP A 52 -6.73 -10.15 -6.43
CA ASP A 52 -6.23 -10.95 -7.55
C ASP A 52 -5.48 -12.21 -7.06
N ASN A 53 -4.70 -12.08 -5.99
CA ASN A 53 -4.01 -13.22 -5.37
C ASN A 53 -5.01 -14.24 -4.80
N VAL A 54 -6.05 -13.79 -4.11
CA VAL A 54 -7.12 -14.66 -3.60
C VAL A 54 -7.78 -15.45 -4.74
N LEU A 55 -8.12 -14.78 -5.85
CA LEU A 55 -8.69 -15.43 -7.04
C LEU A 55 -7.75 -16.47 -7.67
N LYS A 56 -6.43 -16.28 -7.53
CA LYS A 56 -5.39 -17.17 -8.07
C LYS A 56 -4.88 -18.21 -7.07
N HIS A 57 -5.49 -18.32 -5.89
CA HIS A 57 -5.01 -19.16 -4.78
C HIS A 57 -3.55 -18.89 -4.38
N ARG A 58 -3.14 -17.62 -4.46
CA ARG A 58 -1.84 -17.12 -4.02
C ARG A 58 -2.02 -16.18 -2.83
N SER A 59 -0.93 -15.82 -2.19
CA SER A 59 -0.91 -14.83 -1.11
C SER A 59 0.03 -13.69 -1.44
N MET A 60 -0.33 -12.49 -0.98
CA MET A 60 0.60 -11.37 -0.92
C MET A 60 1.81 -11.72 -0.03
N SER A 61 2.96 -11.14 -0.35
CA SER A 61 4.19 -11.29 0.44
C SER A 61 3.94 -10.88 1.89
N LYS A 62 4.42 -11.69 2.84
CA LYS A 62 4.10 -11.51 4.28
C LYS A 62 4.42 -10.10 4.79
N LYS A 63 5.56 -9.54 4.38
CA LYS A 63 5.99 -8.19 4.80
C LYS A 63 5.15 -7.10 4.16
N VAL A 64 4.79 -7.26 2.87
CA VAL A 64 3.90 -6.33 2.16
C VAL A 64 2.49 -6.38 2.76
N ASN A 65 1.95 -7.55 3.07
CA ASN A 65 0.66 -7.68 3.74
C ASN A 65 0.65 -7.04 5.13
N LYS A 66 1.72 -7.23 5.92
CA LYS A 66 1.87 -6.55 7.22
C LYS A 66 1.89 -5.03 7.07
N PHE A 67 2.58 -4.52 6.05
CA PHE A 67 2.60 -3.10 5.73
C PHE A 67 1.23 -2.60 5.27
N TYR A 68 0.54 -3.33 4.41
CA TYR A 68 -0.83 -3.06 3.97
C TYR A 68 -1.80 -2.93 5.15
N MET A 69 -1.75 -3.88 6.10
CA MET A 69 -2.58 -3.80 7.31
C MET A 69 -2.25 -2.57 8.18
N LYS A 70 -0.96 -2.19 8.24
CA LYS A 70 -0.52 -1.00 8.96
C LYS A 70 -1.06 0.28 8.32
N ILE A 71 -0.95 0.45 7.00
CA ILE A 71 -1.46 1.65 6.31
C ILE A 71 -3.00 1.72 6.39
N ASN A 72 -3.70 0.59 6.32
CA ASN A 72 -5.15 0.53 6.53
C ASN A 72 -5.54 0.95 7.95
N SER A 73 -4.77 0.55 8.97
CA SER A 73 -5.02 1.02 10.33
C SER A 73 -4.86 2.54 10.46
N VAL A 74 -3.85 3.13 9.80
CA VAL A 74 -3.63 4.59 9.78
C VAL A 74 -4.78 5.30 9.06
N GLY A 75 -5.25 4.75 7.93
CA GLY A 75 -6.41 5.28 7.21
C GLY A 75 -7.70 5.20 8.04
N GLN A 76 -7.93 4.10 8.75
CA GLN A 76 -9.07 3.97 9.68
C GLN A 76 -8.96 4.91 10.88
N PHE A 77 -7.74 5.14 11.40
CA PHE A 77 -7.49 6.17 12.41
C PHE A 77 -7.90 7.55 11.88
N LYS A 78 -7.46 7.96 10.68
CA LYS A 78 -7.86 9.26 10.08
C LYS A 78 -9.37 9.36 9.83
N LYS A 79 -10.00 8.26 9.41
CA LYS A 79 -11.46 8.16 9.21
C LYS A 79 -12.25 8.36 10.51
N ASN A 80 -11.78 7.76 11.61
CA ASN A 80 -12.43 7.86 12.93
C ASN A 80 -12.29 9.24 13.58
N PHE A 81 -11.36 10.09 13.11
CA PHE A 81 -11.16 11.47 13.59
C PHE A 81 -11.70 12.55 12.63
N GLY A 82 -12.49 12.19 11.61
CA GLY A 82 -13.32 13.15 10.87
C GLY A 82 -12.73 13.78 9.61
N ILE A 83 -11.73 13.15 8.96
CA ILE A 83 -11.35 13.53 7.59
C ILE A 83 -11.94 12.48 6.63
N TYR A 84 -13.06 12.86 6.01
CA TYR A 84 -13.92 12.01 5.20
C TYR A 84 -13.30 11.70 3.82
N PHE A 85 -13.04 10.42 3.54
CA PHE A 85 -13.00 9.90 2.17
C PHE A 85 -13.97 8.72 2.07
N PRO A 86 -14.95 8.78 1.16
CA PRO A 86 -16.00 7.76 1.08
C PRO A 86 -15.41 6.42 0.62
N PRO A 87 -15.81 5.29 1.23
CA PRO A 87 -15.55 3.99 0.63
C PRO A 87 -16.42 3.85 -0.62
N MET A 88 -15.82 3.81 -1.81
CA MET A 88 -16.54 3.33 -2.99
C MET A 88 -16.49 1.80 -2.99
N PHE A 89 -17.70 1.23 -2.90
CA PHE A 89 -18.01 -0.18 -3.05
C PHE A 89 -17.59 -0.71 -4.42
#